data_AF-A0A920RJU5-F1
#
_entry.id   AF-A0A920RJU5-F1
#
_cell.length_a   1.000
_cell.length_b   1.000
_cell.length_c   1.000
_cell.angle_alpha   90.00
_cell.angle_beta   90.00
_cell.angle_gamma   90.00
#
_symmetry.space_group_name_H-M   'P 1'
#
loop_
_entity.id
_entity.type
_entity.pdbx_description
1 polymer ?
#
loop_
_entity_poly.entity_id
_entity_poly.type
_entity_poly.pdbx_seq_one_letter_code
_entity_poly.pdbx_strand_id
1 'polypeptide(L)'
;MKASVEKPYSSDENCLHISYEAGQLEDLEANGVELVDFGMTVSPQDAPDEEETLEIAFESGVPVSIDGQAYSPLEMVKELNTRAGRNGVGRIDMVENRFVGMKSRGVRGAGNDGAVRGPPPDRTVDA
;
A
#
# COMPACT_ATOMS: atom_id res chain seq x y z
N MET A 1 13.31 7.64 -7.50
CA MET A 1 13.38 7.82 -8.98
C MET A 1 12.90 9.22 -9.33
N LYS A 2 13.37 9.88 -10.40
CA LYS A 2 12.77 11.15 -10.86
C LYS A 2 11.52 10.86 -11.71
N ALA A 3 10.47 11.69 -11.59
CA ALA A 3 9.23 11.55 -12.35
C ALA A 3 9.49 11.55 -13.88
N SER A 4 8.74 10.71 -14.61
CA SER A 4 8.78 10.61 -16.08
C SER A 4 7.36 10.61 -16.64
N VAL A 5 7.21 10.63 -17.95
CA VAL A 5 5.89 10.50 -18.60
C VAL A 5 5.25 9.13 -18.28
N GLU A 6 6.05 8.08 -18.10
CA GLU A 6 5.58 6.74 -17.76
C GLU A 6 5.26 6.56 -16.26
N LYS A 7 5.89 7.36 -15.40
CA LYS A 7 5.61 7.40 -13.95
C LYS A 7 5.45 8.86 -13.54
N PRO A 8 4.22 9.41 -13.56
CA PRO A 8 3.97 10.84 -13.34
C PRO A 8 4.10 11.25 -11.87
N TYR A 9 4.86 10.49 -11.08
CA TYR A 9 5.11 10.64 -9.66
C TYR A 9 6.54 10.16 -9.31
N SER A 10 7.08 10.69 -8.22
CA SER A 10 8.25 10.15 -7.53
C SER A 10 7.80 9.09 -6.54
N SER A 11 8.54 7.99 -6.42
CA SER A 11 8.26 6.93 -5.45
C SER A 11 9.47 6.54 -4.59
N ASP A 12 9.18 6.10 -3.37
CA ASP A 12 10.10 5.49 -2.41
C ASP A 12 9.39 4.33 -1.70
N GLU A 13 10.10 3.22 -1.47
CA GLU A 13 9.54 1.99 -0.94
C GLU A 13 10.45 1.30 0.07
N ASN A 14 9.83 0.68 1.08
CA ASN A 14 10.48 -0.23 2.02
C ASN A 14 9.46 -1.27 2.51
N CYS A 15 9.85 -2.12 3.47
CA CYS A 15 8.96 -3.17 3.97
C CYS A 15 7.69 -2.66 4.69
N LEU A 16 7.62 -1.40 5.07
CA LEU A 16 6.48 -0.82 5.79
C LEU A 16 5.49 -0.14 4.85
N HIS A 17 5.97 0.56 3.82
CA HIS A 17 5.09 1.29 2.91
C HIS A 17 5.77 1.61 1.57
N ILE A 18 4.94 1.98 0.59
CA ILE A 18 5.34 2.76 -0.60
C ILE A 18 4.71 4.15 -0.48
N SER A 19 5.49 5.18 -0.82
CA SER A 19 5.00 6.54 -0.98
C SER A 19 5.15 7.02 -2.42
N TYR A 20 4.15 7.78 -2.87
CA TYR A 20 4.06 8.43 -4.16
C TYR A 20 3.81 9.93 -3.95
N GLU A 21 4.56 10.77 -4.65
CA GLU A 21 4.45 12.24 -4.53
C GLU A 21 4.88 12.95 -5.81
N ALA A 22 4.69 14.27 -5.84
CA ALA A 22 5.08 15.14 -6.95
C ALA A 22 4.36 14.84 -8.28
N GLY A 23 4.68 15.64 -9.31
CA GLY A 23 4.10 15.49 -10.65
C GLY A 23 2.59 15.74 -10.65
N GLN A 24 1.82 14.83 -11.25
CA GLN A 24 0.36 14.99 -11.35
C GLN A 24 -0.35 14.89 -10.00
N LEU A 25 0.30 14.30 -8.99
CA LEU A 25 -0.28 14.23 -7.64
C LEU A 25 -0.35 15.59 -6.95
N GLU A 26 0.37 16.63 -7.41
CA GLU A 26 0.27 17.98 -6.84
C GLU A 26 -1.02 18.71 -7.25
N ASP A 27 -1.71 18.23 -8.28
CA ASP A 27 -3.05 18.72 -8.62
C ASP A 27 -4.07 18.05 -7.69
N LEU A 28 -4.82 18.86 -6.93
CA LEU A 28 -5.84 18.36 -6.00
C LEU A 28 -7.10 17.84 -6.70
N GLU A 29 -7.34 18.23 -7.95
CA GLU A 29 -8.48 17.75 -8.74
C GLU A 29 -8.22 16.38 -9.36
N ALA A 30 -6.94 15.98 -9.48
CA ALA A 30 -6.58 14.67 -9.99
C ALA A 30 -6.98 13.54 -9.02
N ASN A 31 -7.46 12.43 -9.56
CA ASN A 31 -7.72 11.21 -8.77
C ASN A 31 -6.41 10.47 -8.51
N GLY A 32 -5.81 10.69 -7.34
CA GLY A 32 -4.52 10.07 -6.97
C GLY A 32 -4.54 8.55 -6.96
N VAL A 33 -5.69 7.93 -6.72
CA VAL A 33 -5.86 6.46 -6.71
C VAL A 33 -5.68 5.86 -8.10
N GLU A 34 -6.09 6.57 -9.15
CA GLU A 34 -5.93 6.13 -10.54
C GLU A 34 -4.53 6.40 -11.08
N LEU A 35 -3.81 7.34 -10.47
CA LEU A 35 -2.49 7.77 -10.90
C LEU A 35 -1.37 6.88 -10.39
N VAL A 36 -1.59 6.07 -9.36
CA VAL A 36 -0.55 5.24 -8.76
C VAL A 36 -0.87 3.75 -8.87
N ASP A 37 0.17 2.95 -9.11
CA ASP A 37 0.09 1.52 -8.89
C ASP A 37 0.31 1.25 -7.40
N PHE A 38 -0.74 0.88 -6.65
CA PHE A 38 -0.58 0.61 -5.23
C PHE A 38 0.37 -0.55 -4.92
N GLY A 39 0.63 -1.45 -5.88
CA GLY A 39 1.62 -2.54 -5.86
C GLY A 39 1.43 -3.64 -4.81
N MET A 40 0.94 -3.27 -3.64
CA MET A 40 0.96 -4.00 -2.37
C MET A 40 -0.43 -4.27 -1.81
N THR A 41 -1.47 -3.65 -2.37
CA THR A 41 -2.86 -3.77 -1.92
C THR A 41 -3.80 -3.91 -3.12
N VAL A 42 -4.89 -4.66 -3.00
CA VAL A 42 -6.00 -4.63 -3.96
C VAL A 42 -6.90 -3.41 -3.71
N SER A 43 -7.75 -3.04 -4.67
CA SER A 43 -8.73 -2.00 -4.39
C SER A 43 -9.77 -2.54 -3.39
N PRO A 44 -10.39 -1.70 -2.54
CA PRO A 44 -11.49 -2.16 -1.69
C PRO A 44 -12.63 -2.81 -2.48
N GLN A 45 -12.79 -2.46 -3.76
CA GLN A 45 -13.77 -3.06 -4.68
C GLN A 45 -13.37 -4.45 -5.19
N ASP A 46 -12.07 -4.79 -5.14
CA ASP A 46 -11.54 -6.10 -5.54
C ASP A 46 -11.21 -6.99 -4.33
N ALA A 47 -11.43 -6.50 -3.10
CA ALA A 47 -11.22 -7.26 -1.88
C ALA A 47 -12.29 -8.36 -1.72
N PRO A 48 -11.99 -9.47 -1.02
CA PRO A 48 -12.99 -10.51 -0.72
C PRO A 48 -14.20 -9.97 0.04
N ASP A 49 -15.39 -10.48 -0.28
CA ASP A 49 -16.65 -10.20 0.45
C ASP A 49 -16.77 -11.00 1.77
N GLU A 50 -15.67 -11.51 2.30
CA GLU A 50 -15.60 -12.27 3.55
C GLU A 50 -14.72 -11.54 4.56
N GLU A 51 -15.17 -11.48 5.81
CA GLU A 51 -14.38 -10.87 6.88
C GLU A 51 -13.18 -11.74 7.26
N GLU A 52 -12.03 -11.10 7.48
CA GLU A 52 -10.85 -11.75 8.04
C GLU A 52 -10.57 -11.16 9.43
N THR A 53 -10.66 -12.01 10.46
CA THR A 53 -10.28 -11.65 11.83
C THR A 53 -8.87 -12.16 12.11
N LEU A 54 -8.05 -11.33 12.74
CA LEU A 54 -6.73 -11.71 13.25
C LEU A 54 -6.53 -11.20 14.67
N GLU A 55 -5.77 -11.93 15.48
CA GLU A 55 -5.35 -11.51 16.81
C GLU A 55 -3.86 -11.17 16.81
N ILE A 56 -3.47 -10.00 17.35
CA ILE A 56 -2.07 -9.61 17.52
C ILE A 56 -1.77 -9.57 19.01
N ALA A 57 -0.87 -10.42 19.49
CA ALA A 57 -0.41 -10.35 20.87
C ALA A 57 0.75 -9.36 21.01
N PHE A 58 0.76 -8.64 22.12
CA PHE A 58 1.81 -7.68 22.46
C PHE A 58 2.49 -8.05 23.77
N GLU A 59 3.81 -7.86 23.83
CA GLU A 59 4.60 -7.92 25.04
C GLU A 59 5.38 -6.62 25.19
N SER A 60 5.20 -5.92 26.32
CA SER A 60 5.88 -4.64 26.59
C SER A 60 5.75 -3.60 25.45
N GLY A 61 4.60 -3.59 24.75
CA GLY A 61 4.32 -2.67 23.64
C GLY A 61 4.88 -3.10 22.28
N VAL A 62 5.55 -4.26 22.19
CA VAL A 62 6.04 -4.84 20.94
C VAL A 62 5.12 -5.99 20.53
N PRO A 63 4.65 -6.04 19.27
CA PRO A 63 3.85 -7.17 18.82
C PRO A 63 4.74 -8.42 18.65
N VAL A 64 4.28 -9.57 19.15
CA VAL A 64 5.07 -10.81 19.26
C VAL A 64 4.47 -12.03 18.55
N SER A 65 3.15 -12.06 18.35
CA SER A 65 2.48 -13.12 17.59
C SER A 65 1.26 -12.63 16.83
N ILE A 66 0.88 -13.39 15.80
CA ILE A 66 -0.40 -13.27 15.08
C ILE A 66 -1.11 -14.61 15.20
N ASP A 67 -2.38 -14.63 15.63
CA ASP A 67 -3.20 -15.84 15.82
C ASP A 67 -2.51 -16.92 16.67
N GLY A 68 -1.80 -16.49 17.72
CA GLY A 68 -1.03 -17.37 18.60
C GLY A 68 0.29 -17.88 18.03
N GLN A 69 0.61 -17.64 16.75
CA GLN A 69 1.87 -18.00 16.12
C GLN A 69 2.90 -16.88 16.30
N ALA A 70 4.08 -17.22 16.86
CA ALA A 70 5.17 -16.26 17.01
C ALA A 70 5.84 -15.96 15.66
N TYR A 71 6.21 -14.69 15.47
CA TYR A 71 6.90 -14.19 14.28
C TYR A 71 8.10 -13.33 14.69
N SER A 72 9.17 -13.32 13.88
CA SER A 72 10.15 -12.23 13.98
C SER A 72 9.53 -10.90 13.51
N PRO A 73 10.08 -9.73 13.91
CA PRO A 73 9.50 -8.43 13.52
C PRO A 73 9.31 -8.24 12.02
N LEU A 74 10.27 -8.70 11.20
CA LEU A 74 10.18 -8.60 9.75
C LEU A 74 9.09 -9.52 9.18
N GLU A 75 9.00 -10.75 9.67
CA GLU A 75 7.98 -11.71 9.21
C GLU A 75 6.58 -11.24 9.61
N MET A 76 6.45 -10.66 10.79
CA MET A 76 5.19 -10.08 11.24
C MET A 76 4.71 -8.95 10.33
N VAL A 77 5.60 -8.01 9.98
CA VAL A 77 5.29 -6.94 9.02
C VAL A 77 4.83 -7.54 7.69
N LYS A 78 5.55 -8.53 7.16
CA LYS A 78 5.20 -9.19 5.88
C LYS A 78 3.86 -9.92 5.94
N GLU A 79 3.56 -10.59 7.04
CA GLU A 79 2.29 -11.31 7.25
C GLU A 79 1.12 -10.34 7.30
N LEU A 80 1.20 -9.30 8.14
CA LEU A 80 0.17 -8.26 8.24
C LEU A 80 -0.02 -7.55 6.91
N ASN A 81 1.07 -7.22 6.23
CA ASN A 81 1.05 -6.61 4.91
C ASN A 81 0.36 -7.50 3.85
N THR A 82 0.52 -8.82 3.93
CA THR A 82 -0.12 -9.76 3.00
C THR A 82 -1.63 -9.81 3.24
N ARG A 83 -2.05 -9.94 4.50
CA ARG A 83 -3.47 -9.97 4.89
C ARG A 83 -4.16 -8.62 4.65
N ALA A 84 -3.55 -7.51 5.07
CA ALA A 84 -4.06 -6.17 4.83
C ALA A 84 -4.16 -5.89 3.32
N GLY A 85 -3.12 -6.27 2.56
CA GLY A 85 -3.05 -6.07 1.11
C GLY A 85 -4.18 -6.73 0.35
N ARG A 86 -4.49 -8.01 0.66
CA ARG A 86 -5.61 -8.72 0.02
C ARG A 86 -6.99 -8.19 0.43
N ASN A 87 -7.09 -7.53 1.58
CA ASN A 87 -8.33 -6.93 2.08
C ASN A 87 -8.47 -5.43 1.73
N GLY A 88 -7.59 -4.90 0.87
CA GLY A 88 -7.64 -3.49 0.43
C GLY A 88 -7.33 -2.45 1.51
N VAL A 89 -6.71 -2.87 2.62
CA VAL A 89 -6.36 -2.01 3.75
C VAL A 89 -5.03 -1.28 3.49
N GLY A 90 -4.92 -0.02 3.90
CA GLY A 90 -3.65 0.72 3.90
C GLY A 90 -3.42 1.64 2.70
N ARG A 91 -4.44 1.87 1.86
CA ARG A 91 -4.41 2.91 0.81
C ARG A 91 -4.77 4.26 1.40
N ILE A 92 -3.90 5.27 1.22
CA ILE A 92 -4.11 6.61 1.78
C ILE A 92 -3.75 7.67 0.74
N ASP A 93 -4.62 8.66 0.55
CA ASP A 93 -4.38 9.87 -0.24
C ASP A 93 -4.55 11.08 0.67
N MET A 94 -3.48 11.86 0.86
CA MET A 94 -3.47 12.94 1.84
C MET A 94 -2.64 14.15 1.41
N VAL A 95 -2.98 15.31 1.97
CA VAL A 95 -2.14 16.50 1.94
C VAL A 95 -1.47 16.67 3.29
N GLU A 96 -0.14 16.77 3.29
CA GLU A 96 0.68 16.87 4.49
C GLU A 96 1.51 18.17 4.52
N ASN A 97 1.88 18.60 5.72
CA ASN A 97 2.80 19.72 5.91
C ASN A 97 4.23 19.21 5.94
N ARG A 98 5.09 19.73 5.05
CA ARG A 98 6.52 19.47 5.09
C ARG A 98 7.21 20.42 6.07
N PHE A 99 8.28 19.93 6.70
CA PHE A 99 9.11 20.72 7.61
C PHE A 99 9.62 22.04 7.00
N VAL A 100 9.89 22.04 5.69
CA VAL A 100 10.35 23.21 4.92
C VAL A 100 9.26 24.27 4.66
N GLY A 101 8.07 24.15 5.27
CA GLY A 101 7.02 25.16 5.26
C GLY A 101 6.07 25.12 4.06
N MET A 102 6.08 24.03 3.28
CA MET A 102 5.18 23.81 2.15
C MET A 102 4.22 22.65 2.43
N LYS A 103 3.08 22.65 1.76
CA LYS A 103 2.21 21.46 1.69
C LYS A 103 2.60 20.63 0.49
N SER A 104 2.40 19.32 0.58
CA SER A 104 2.49 18.39 -0.56
C SER A 104 1.36 17.38 -0.48
N ARG A 105 0.88 16.92 -1.63
CA ARG A 105 -0.02 15.77 -1.70
C ARG A 105 0.77 14.49 -1.94
N GLY A 106 0.43 13.45 -1.20
CA GLY A 106 1.06 12.15 -1.30
C GLY A 106 0.03 11.03 -1.24
N VAL A 107 0.25 10.02 -2.07
CA VAL A 107 -0.53 8.77 -2.06
C VAL A 107 0.38 7.66 -1.52
N ARG A 108 -0.14 6.82 -0.63
CA ARG A 108 0.61 5.79 0.09
C ARG A 108 -0.13 4.46 0.07
N GLY A 109 0.65 3.38 0.05
CA GLY A 109 0.17 2.02 0.25
C GLY A 109 0.99 1.32 1.35
N ALA A 110 0.33 0.50 2.17
CA ALA A 110 0.98 -0.40 3.12
C ALA A 110 0.59 -1.85 2.77
N GLY A 111 1.57 -2.71 2.52
CA GLY A 111 1.35 -4.10 2.10
C GLY A 111 2.66 -4.74 1.61
N ASN A 112 2.64 -6.00 1.14
CA ASN A 112 3.86 -6.80 1.00
C ASN A 112 4.41 -6.71 -0.43
N ASP A 113 5.74 -6.58 -0.54
CA ASP A 113 6.52 -6.42 -1.78
C ASP A 113 6.60 -7.71 -2.64
N GLY A 114 5.49 -8.43 -2.83
CA GLY A 114 5.51 -9.59 -3.73
C GLY A 114 4.35 -10.58 -3.67
N ALA A 115 3.42 -10.46 -2.73
CA ALA A 115 2.33 -11.44 -2.62
C ALA A 115 1.19 -11.21 -3.63
N VAL A 116 1.00 -9.97 -4.12
CA VAL A 116 -0.12 -9.60 -5.01
C VAL A 116 0.29 -9.52 -6.49
N ARG A 117 1.59 -9.65 -6.81
CA ARG A 117 2.05 -9.78 -8.21
C ARG A 117 1.82 -11.21 -8.71
N GLY A 118 0.55 -11.60 -8.85
CA GLY A 118 0.16 -12.61 -9.82
C GLY A 118 0.41 -12.09 -11.25
N PRO A 119 0.56 -12.97 -12.25
CA PRO A 119 0.58 -12.53 -13.63
C PRO A 119 -0.68 -11.69 -13.92
N PRO A 120 -0.59 -10.65 -14.76
CA PRO A 120 -1.79 -9.91 -15.15
C PRO A 120 -2.82 -10.91 -15.68
N PRO A 121 -4.11 -10.76 -15.35
CA PRO A 121 -5.13 -11.59 -15.95
C PRO A 121 -4.97 -11.48 -17.46
N ASP A 122 -4.91 -12.63 -18.13
CA ASP A 122 -5.00 -12.71 -19.58
C ASP A 122 -6.29 -11.97 -19.98
N ARG A 123 -6.15 -10.72 -20.42
CA ARG A 123 -7.20 -10.03 -21.14
C ARG A 123 -7.20 -10.59 -22.56
N THR A 124 -7.62 -11.84 -22.69
CA THR A 124 -8.23 -12.31 -23.91
C THR A 124 -9.51 -11.51 -24.03
N VAL A 125 -9.43 -10.49 -24.88
CA VAL A 125 -10.59 -9.72 -25.33
C VAL A 125 -11.40 -10.68 -26.19
N ASP A 126 -12.40 -11.31 -25.59
CA ASP A 126 -13.43 -12.00 -26.36
C ASP A 126 -14.32 -10.95 -27.05
N ALA A 127 -14.19 -10.94 -28.38
CA ALA A 127 -15.04 -10.36 -29.43
C ALA A 127 -15.24 -8.83 -29.51
#